data_AF-A0A349Y4Z1-F1
#
_entry.id   AF-A0A349Y4Z1-F1
#
_cell.length_a   1.000
_cell.length_b   1.000
_cell.length_c   1.000
_cell.angle_alpha   90.00
_cell.angle_beta   90.00
_cell.angle_gamma   90.00
#
_symmetry.space_group_name_H-M   'P 1'
#
loop_
_entity.id
_entity.type
_entity.pdbx_description
1 polymer ?
#
loop_
_entity_poly.entity_id
_entity_poly.type
_entity_poly.pdbx_seq_one_letter_code
_entity_poly.pdbx_strand_id
1 'polypeptide(L)' 'MRSDNNQLDIFMHDARMTAAQEAPLWRAAAAQALVDFQFSSVVRKDRHDYYLAKAVELEEVAAQSKAAA' A
#
# COMPACT_ATOMS: atom_id res chain seq x y z
N MET A 1 10.28 0.87 -35.93
CA MET A 1 10.53 0.09 -34.70
C MET A 1 9.47 0.45 -33.69
N ARG A 2 8.43 -0.38 -33.54
CA ARG A 2 7.52 -0.27 -32.38
C ARG A 2 8.27 -0.92 -31.22
N SER A 3 8.48 -0.16 -30.15
CA SER A 3 9.12 -0.67 -28.95
C SER A 3 8.13 -1.59 -28.24
N ASP A 4 8.49 -2.86 -28.07
CA ASP A 4 7.71 -3.91 -27.40
C ASP A 4 7.67 -3.74 -25.86
N ASN A 5 7.73 -2.51 -25.36
CA ASN A 5 7.70 -2.19 -23.92
C ASN A 5 6.29 -2.26 -23.30
N ASN A 6 5.27 -2.66 -24.04
CA ASN A 6 3.88 -2.75 -23.54
C ASN A 6 3.58 -4.08 -22.82
N GLN A 7 4.53 -5.02 -22.77
CA GLN A 7 4.34 -6.33 -22.12
C GLN A 7 4.64 -6.33 -20.61
N LEU A 8 5.26 -5.27 -20.07
CA LEU A 8 5.48 -5.15 -18.62
C LEU A 8 4.30 -4.49 -17.89
N ASP A 9 3.40 -3.83 -18.63
CA ASP A 9 2.26 -3.09 -18.08
C ASP A 9 1.08 -4.01 -17.71
N ILE A 10 1.00 -5.19 -18.32
CA ILE A 10 -0.05 -6.18 -18.02
C ILE A 10 0.03 -6.75 -16.59
N PHE A 11 1.20 -6.70 -15.95
CA PHE A 11 1.37 -7.14 -14.55
C PHE A 11 1.26 -5.99 -13.54
N MET A 12 1.28 -4.72 -13.99
CA MET A 12 1.02 -3.55 -13.14
C MET A 12 -0.44 -3.49 -12.65
N HIS A 13 -1.31 -4.32 -13.21
CA HIS A 13 -2.70 -4.50 -12.78
C HIS A 13 -2.93 -5.75 -11.92
N ASP A 14 -1.90 -6.55 -11.66
CA ASP A 14 -2.03 -7.61 -10.67
C ASP A 14 -2.06 -6.97 -9.28
N ALA A 15 -3.26 -6.95 -8.68
CA ALA A 15 -3.52 -6.43 -7.34
C ALA A 15 -2.55 -6.98 -6.29
N ARG A 16 -1.93 -8.15 -6.54
CA ARG A 16 -0.95 -8.78 -5.65
C ARG A 16 0.44 -8.16 -5.77
N MET A 17 0.86 -7.76 -6.97
CA MET A 17 2.13 -7.05 -7.17
C MET A 17 2.03 -5.60 -6.70
N THR A 18 0.89 -4.96 -6.92
CA THR A 18 0.64 -3.61 -6.41
C THR A 18 0.53 -3.59 -4.89
N ALA A 19 -0.09 -4.60 -4.27
CA ALA A 19 -0.18 -4.70 -2.80
C ALA A 19 1.19 -4.66 -2.10
N ALA A 20 2.19 -5.37 -2.64
CA ALA A 20 3.55 -5.36 -2.10
C ALA A 20 4.24 -3.98 -2.21
N GLN A 21 3.91 -3.20 -3.24
CA GLN A 21 4.44 -1.85 -3.46
C GLN A 21 3.67 -0.78 -2.66
N GLU A 22 2.37 -1.00 -2.45
CA GLU A 22 1.48 -0.07 -1.76
C GLU A 22 1.57 -0.16 -0.23
N ALA A 23 1.78 -1.36 0.34
CA ALA A 23 1.93 -1.56 1.78
C ALA A 23 2.90 -0.55 2.47
N PRO A 24 4.14 -0.31 1.97
CA PRO A 24 5.03 0.68 2.57
C PRO A 24 4.51 2.12 2.44
N LEU A 25 3.76 2.45 1.38
CA LEU A 25 3.14 3.77 1.22
C LEU A 25 2.06 4.01 2.27
N TRP A 26 1.24 2.99 2.57
CA TRP A 26 0.25 3.06 3.65
C TRP A 26 0.90 3.18 5.03
N ARG A 27 2.03 2.51 5.28
CA ARG A 27 2.81 2.71 6.52
C ARG A 27 3.38 4.13 6.62
N ALA A 28 3.88 4.70 5.53
CA ALA A 28 4.34 6.09 5.50
C ALA A 28 3.19 7.06 5.76
N ALA A 29 2.01 6.81 5.18
CA ALA A 29 0.81 7.60 5.42
C ALA A 29 0.32 7.50 6.89
N ALA A 30 0.43 6.31 7.52
CA ALA A 30 0.14 6.12 8.94
C ALA A 30 1.05 7.00 9.82
N ALA A 31 2.36 6.97 9.56
CA ALA A 31 3.31 7.82 10.27
C ALA A 31 3.02 9.32 10.07
N GLN A 32 2.69 9.72 8.83
CA GLN A 32 2.34 11.10 8.50
C GLN A 32 1.05 11.56 9.20
N ALA A 33 0.06 10.68 9.34
CA ALA A 33 -1.20 11.00 10.01
C ALA A 33 -1.01 11.47 11.45
N LEU A 34 0.01 10.98 12.16
CA LEU A 34 0.33 11.41 13.53
C LEU A 34 0.88 12.83 13.60
N VAL A 35 1.43 13.38 12.52
CA VAL A 35 2.04 14.72 12.48
C VAL A 35 1.19 15.74 11.72
N ASP A 36 0.06 15.35 11.14
CA ASP A 36 -0.85 16.28 10.44
C ASP A 36 -1.58 17.22 11.44
N PHE A 37 -0.94 18.33 11.79
CA PHE A 37 -1.40 19.30 12.80
C PHE A 37 -2.77 19.92 12.51
N GLN A 38 -3.23 19.83 11.26
CA GLN A 38 -4.58 20.26 10.83
C GLN A 38 -5.71 19.42 11.44
N PHE A 39 -5.41 18.25 12.03
CA PHE A 39 -6.38 17.37 12.68
C PHE A 39 -6.18 17.32 14.19
N SER A 40 -7.28 17.08 14.91
CA SER A 40 -7.24 16.83 16.35
C SER A 40 -6.43 15.56 16.66
N SER A 41 -5.91 15.44 17.88
CA SER A 41 -5.13 14.27 18.31
C SER A 41 -5.91 12.95 18.14
N VAL A 42 -7.21 12.96 18.40
CA VAL A 42 -8.10 11.81 18.23
C VAL A 42 -8.18 11.41 16.75
N VAL A 43 -8.47 12.37 15.87
CA VAL A 43 -8.58 12.11 14.42
C VAL A 43 -7.24 11.65 13.82
N ARG A 44 -6.11 12.20 14.30
CA ARG A 44 -4.78 11.73 13.89
C ARG A 44 -4.54 10.27 14.26
N LYS A 45 -4.93 9.86 15.46
CA LYS A 45 -4.84 8.47 15.91
C LYS A 45 -5.74 7.55 15.09
N ASP A 46 -7.00 7.92 14.90
CA ASP A 46 -7.94 7.11 14.11
C ASP A 46 -7.45 6.91 12.67
N ARG A 47 -6.90 7.98 12.05
CA ARG A 47 -6.30 7.91 10.72
C ARG A 47 -5.04 7.04 10.68
N HIS A 48 -4.16 7.19 11.67
CA HIS A 48 -2.98 6.34 11.80
C HIS A 48 -3.39 4.86 11.88
N ASP A 49 -4.34 4.53 12.75
CA ASP A 49 -4.79 3.15 12.99
C ASP A 49 -5.45 2.58 11.72
N TYR A 50 -6.24 3.38 11.01
CA TYR A 50 -6.81 3.01 9.71
C TYR A 50 -5.74 2.71 8.65
N TYR A 51 -4.78 3.60 8.45
CA TYR A 51 -3.72 3.40 7.45
C TYR A 51 -2.80 2.23 7.81
N LEU A 52 -2.54 2.01 9.10
CA LEU A 52 -1.77 0.87 9.58
C LEU A 52 -2.51 -0.44 9.30
N ALA A 53 -3.82 -0.51 9.58
CA ALA A 53 -4.63 -1.68 9.27
C ALA A 53 -4.61 -1.99 7.77
N LYS A 54 -4.74 -0.98 6.91
CA LYS A 54 -4.64 -1.14 5.45
C LYS A 54 -3.28 -1.65 5.00
N ALA A 55 -2.19 -1.17 5.61
CA ALA A 55 -0.86 -1.69 5.30
C ALA A 55 -0.74 -3.18 5.66
N VAL A 56 -1.26 -3.61 6.81
CA VAL A 56 -1.25 -5.02 7.24
C VAL A 56 -2.06 -5.89 6.30
N GLU A 57 -3.28 -5.48 5.91
CA GLU A 57 -4.10 -6.20 4.94
C GLU A 57 -3.35 -6.43 3.62
N LEU A 58 -2.65 -5.41 3.11
CA LEU A 58 -1.88 -5.52 1.86
C LEU A 58 -0.64 -6.40 2.01
N GLU A 59 0.02 -6.38 3.17
CA GLU A 59 1.13 -7.30 3.47
C GLU A 59 0.68 -8.75 3.52
N GLU A 60 -0.50 -9.03 4.07
CA GLU A 60 -1.09 -10.37 4.06
C GLU A 60 -1.42 -10.84 2.64
N VAL A 61 -2.01 -9.97 1.81
CA VAL A 61 -2.27 -10.27 0.39
C VAL A 61 -0.98 -10.54 -0.37
N ALA A 62 0.07 -9.75 -0.13
CA ALA A 62 1.38 -9.94 -0.73
C ALA A 62 2.08 -11.22 -0.24
N ALA A 63 1.88 -11.61 1.02
CA ALA A 63 2.42 -12.85 1.56
C ALA A 63 1.73 -14.09 0.96
N GLN A 64 0.40 -14.05 0.83
CA GLN A 64 -0.38 -15.12 0.19
C GLN A 64 -0.02 -15.31 -1.28
N SER A 65 0.27 -14.23 -2.01
CA SER A 65 0.68 -14.33 -3.41
C SER A 65 2.07 -14.94 -3.58
N LYS A 66 3.02 -14.63 -2.67
CA LYS A 66 4.36 -15.23 -2.65
C LYS A 66 4.35 -16.71 -2.25
N ALA A 67 3.37 -17.15 -1.46
CA ALA A 67 3.19 -18.55 -1.08
C ALA A 67 2.49 -19.39 -2.16
N ALA A 68 1.83 -18.74 -3.13
CA ALA A 68 1.10 -19.39 -4.22
C ALA A 68 1.88 -19.48 -5.54
N ALA A 69 3.13 -19.00 -5.57
CA ALA A 69 4.07 -19.05 -6.69
C ALA A 69 5.16 -20.09 -6.44
#